data_AF-A0A4R4KZ22-F1
#
_entry.id   AF-A0A4R4KZ22-F1
#
_cell.length_a   1.000
_cell.length_b   1.000
_cell.length_c   1.000
_cell.angle_alpha   90.00
_cell.angle_beta   90.00
_cell.angle_gamma   90.00
#
_symmetry.space_group_name_H-M   'P 1'
#
loop_
_entity.id
_entity.type
_entity.pdbx_description
1 polymer ?
#
loop_
_entity_poly.entity_id
_entity_poly.type
_entity_poly.pdbx_seq_one_letter_code
_entity_poly.pdbx_strand_id
1 'polypeptide(L)'
;MDQEGIGRGRCGQPWPCGQARLALVAEYRDNAIGLFLYMAGLLYEAIDDLHRLNPSTTGDVTDLFDRFLGWPVRHHGGARSTTPP
;
A
#
# COMPACT_ATOMS: atom_id res chain seq x y z
N MET A 1 9.22 10.99 15.04
CA MET A 1 9.03 10.36 13.71
C MET A 1 9.59 8.96 13.88
N ASP A 2 8.87 8.19 14.68
CA ASP A 2 9.40 7.01 15.34
C ASP A 2 8.97 5.79 14.53
N GLN A 3 9.96 5.26 13.80
CA GLN A 3 9.89 4.16 12.85
C GLN A 3 10.05 2.80 13.55
N GLU A 4 9.37 2.59 14.68
CA GLU A 4 9.41 1.28 15.36
C GLU A 4 8.43 0.30 14.70
N GLY A 5 8.86 -0.24 13.57
CA GLY A 5 8.37 -1.49 13.00
C GLY A 5 7.20 -1.36 12.04
N ILE A 6 7.49 -1.55 10.74
CA ILE A 6 6.54 -1.68 9.63
C ILE A 6 5.63 -2.95 9.76
N GLY A 7 5.54 -3.54 10.96
CA GLY A 7 4.67 -4.67 11.30
C GLY A 7 3.37 -4.29 12.03
N ARG A 8 3.26 -3.09 12.63
CA ARG A 8 2.06 -2.68 13.37
C ARG A 8 1.60 -1.28 12.93
N GLY A 9 0.69 -1.22 11.97
CA GLY A 9 -0.09 -0.01 11.79
C GLY A 9 -0.86 0.30 13.09
N ARG A 10 -1.15 1.58 13.37
CA ARG A 10 -1.91 2.07 14.56
C ARG A 10 -3.22 1.32 14.89
N CYS A 11 -3.66 0.46 13.99
CA CYS A 11 -4.79 -0.46 14.03
C CYS A 11 -4.49 -1.86 14.61
N GLY A 12 -3.24 -2.16 15.01
CA GLY A 12 -2.87 -3.48 15.55
C GLY A 12 -2.89 -4.61 14.51
N GLN A 13 -2.84 -4.26 13.23
CA GLN A 13 -2.86 -5.16 12.08
C GLN A 13 -1.66 -4.88 11.17
N PRO A 14 -1.25 -5.85 10.34
CA PRO A 14 -0.21 -5.65 9.34
C PRO A 14 -0.59 -4.49 8.43
N TRP A 15 0.31 -3.50 8.31
CA TRP A 15 0.05 -2.30 7.51
C TRP A 15 0.17 -2.61 6.00
N PRO A 16 -0.71 -2.13 5.12
CA PRO A 16 -1.79 -1.20 5.36
C PRO A 16 -3.04 -1.93 5.88
N CYS A 17 -3.58 -1.46 6.99
CA CYS A 17 -4.90 -1.91 7.44
C CYS A 17 -6.02 -1.14 6.74
N GLY A 18 -7.25 -1.65 6.82
CA GLY A 18 -8.41 -1.07 6.12
C GLY A 18 -8.62 0.43 6.38
N GLN A 19 -8.42 0.88 7.62
CA GLN A 19 -8.52 2.32 7.96
C GLN A 19 -7.42 3.16 7.30
N ALA A 20 -6.17 2.69 7.30
CA ALA A 20 -5.07 3.38 6.63
C ALA A 20 -5.30 3.44 5.12
N ARG A 21 -5.80 2.35 4.53
CA ARG A 21 -6.15 2.30 3.10
C ARG A 21 -7.24 3.32 2.75
N LEU A 22 -8.32 3.41 3.54
CA LEU A 22 -9.38 4.40 3.32
C LEU A 22 -8.87 5.84 3.45
N ALA A 23 -8.06 6.13 4.47
CA ALA A 23 -7.45 7.45 4.66
C ALA A 23 -6.58 7.85 3.46
N LEU A 24 -5.72 6.94 2.99
CA LEU A 24 -4.84 7.18 1.84
C LEU A 24 -5.61 7.40 0.54
N VAL A 25 -6.68 6.63 0.30
CA VAL A 25 -7.55 6.86 -0.87
C VAL A 25 -8.22 8.23 -0.81
N ALA A 26 -8.65 8.67 0.37
CA ALA A 26 -9.27 9.97 0.55
C ALA A 26 -8.27 11.13 0.36
N GLU A 27 -7.06 10.99 0.92
CA GLU A 27 -5.99 11.99 0.83
C GLU A 27 -5.47 12.16 -0.60
N TYR A 28 -5.31 11.06 -1.33
CA TYR A 28 -4.78 11.05 -2.69
C TYR A 28 -5.86 10.94 -3.78
N ARG A 29 -7.11 11.30 -3.46
CA ARG A 29 -8.26 11.13 -4.38
C ARG A 29 -8.04 11.71 -5.78
N ASP A 30 -7.30 12.82 -5.87
CA ASP A 30 -7.01 13.56 -7.11
C ASP A 30 -5.57 13.31 -7.61
N ASN A 31 -4.77 12.53 -6.89
CA ASN A 31 -3.36 12.26 -7.20
C ASN A 31 -3.04 10.77 -7.00
N ALA A 32 -3.65 9.95 -7.83
CA ALA A 32 -3.52 8.52 -7.68
C ALA A 32 -2.11 8.01 -8.12
N ILE A 33 -1.37 8.75 -8.97
CA ILE A 33 0.06 8.47 -9.22
C ILE A 33 0.89 8.70 -7.94
N GLY A 34 0.62 9.78 -7.21
CA GLY A 34 1.24 10.05 -5.91
C GLY A 34 0.96 8.95 -4.89
N LEU A 35 -0.27 8.43 -4.86
CA LEU A 35 -0.63 7.28 -4.02
C LEU A 35 0.21 6.05 -4.41
N PHE A 36 0.31 5.75 -5.70
CA PHE A 36 1.08 4.60 -6.17
C PHE A 36 2.55 4.70 -5.80
N LEU A 37 3.18 5.86 -6.00
CA LEU A 37 4.58 6.10 -5.65
C LEU A 37 4.82 6.02 -4.14
N TYR A 38 3.91 6.58 -3.34
CA TYR A 38 3.97 6.47 -1.88
C TYR A 38 3.90 5.01 -1.41
N MET A 39 2.94 4.24 -1.94
CA MET A 39 2.79 2.83 -1.61
C MET A 39 3.98 1.99 -2.08
N ALA A 40 4.59 2.33 -3.23
CA ALA A 40 5.78 1.65 -3.73
C ALA A 40 7.01 1.89 -2.82
N GLY A 41 7.15 3.10 -2.26
CA GLY A 41 8.18 3.39 -1.26
C GLY A 41 8.02 2.53 0.00
N LEU A 42 6.78 2.43 0.50
CA LEU A 42 6.49 1.62 1.68
C LEU A 42 6.64 0.10 1.44
N LEU A 43 6.41 -0.36 0.21
CA LEU A 43 6.71 -1.74 -0.18
C LEU A 43 8.21 -2.01 -0.09
N TYR A 44 9.05 -1.10 -0.58
CA TYR A 44 10.50 -1.24 -0.50
C TYR A 44 10.98 -1.32 0.95
N GLU A 45 10.50 -0.43 1.81
CA GLU A 45 10.84 -0.46 3.25
C GLU A 45 10.36 -1.76 3.92
N ALA A 46 9.15 -2.24 3.59
CA ALA A 46 8.64 -3.50 4.13
C ALA A 46 9.46 -4.72 3.68
N ILE A 47 9.95 -4.71 2.43
CA ILE A 47 10.84 -5.75 1.92
C ILE A 47 12.19 -5.70 2.66
N ASP A 48 12.76 -4.52 2.88
CA ASP A 48 14.02 -4.36 3.61
C ASP A 48 13.89 -4.83 5.07
N ASP A 49 12.81 -4.43 5.76
CA ASP A 49 12.48 -4.88 7.11
C ASP A 49 12.38 -6.41 7.19
N LEU A 50 11.68 -7.02 6.23
CA LEU A 50 11.50 -8.46 6.21
C LEU A 50 12.82 -9.20 5.96
N HIS A 51 13.64 -8.71 5.04
CA HIS A 51 14.99 -9.25 4.81
C HIS A 51 15.88 -9.12 6.04
N ARG A 52 15.78 -8.01 6.80
CA ARG A 52 16.52 -7.82 8.05
C ARG A 52 16.06 -8.78 9.16
N LEU A 53 14.75 -9.00 9.26
CA LEU A 53 14.16 -9.88 10.30
C LEU A 53 14.37 -11.37 9.99
N ASN A 54 14.28 -11.76 8.72
CA ASN A 54 14.52 -13.12 8.29
C ASN A 54 15.09 -13.15 6.86
N PRO A 55 16.41 -13.24 6.70
CA PRO A 55 17.05 -13.20 5.39
C PRO A 55 16.73 -14.42 4.51
N SER A 56 16.18 -15.49 5.09
CA SER A 56 15.73 -16.69 4.35
C SER A 56 14.26 -16.66 3.95
N THR A 57 13.50 -15.66 4.41
CA THR A 57 12.07 -15.53 4.14
C THR A 57 11.78 -14.16 3.59
N THR A 58 12.03 -14.00 2.30
CA THR A 58 11.29 -13.01 1.52
C THR A 58 9.87 -13.59 1.40
N GLY A 59 8.90 -13.00 2.10
CA GLY A 59 7.49 -13.40 1.98
C GLY A 59 7.06 -13.46 0.51
N ASP A 60 5.94 -14.14 0.21
CA ASP A 60 5.51 -14.27 -1.18
C ASP A 60 5.45 -12.88 -1.85
N VAL A 61 6.25 -12.70 -2.88
CA VAL A 61 6.40 -11.43 -3.60
C VAL A 61 5.05 -10.99 -4.14
N THR A 62 4.21 -11.94 -4.52
CA THR A 62 2.83 -11.69 -4.98
C THR A 62 1.97 -11.15 -3.84
N ASP A 63 2.04 -11.71 -2.64
CA ASP A 63 1.28 -11.24 -1.48
C ASP A 63 1.67 -9.81 -1.06
N LEU A 64 2.97 -9.51 -1.06
CA LEU A 64 3.48 -8.16 -0.78
C LEU A 64 3.05 -7.17 -1.86
N PHE A 65 3.15 -7.56 -3.13
CA PHE A 65 2.69 -6.72 -4.23
C PHE A 65 1.20 -6.43 -4.14
N ASP A 66 0.36 -7.45 -3.95
CA ASP A 66 -1.10 -7.28 -3.92
C ASP A 66 -1.55 -6.43 -2.73
N ARG A 67 -0.88 -6.58 -1.59
CA ARG A 67 -1.18 -5.82 -0.38
C ARG A 67 -0.83 -4.33 -0.49
N PHE A 68 0.28 -3.97 -1.13
CA PHE A 68 0.71 -2.58 -1.25
C PHE A 68 0.21 -1.91 -2.54
N LEU A 69 0.28 -2.62 -3.67
CA LEU A 69 0.05 -2.09 -5.02
C LEU A 69 -1.16 -2.69 -5.74
N GLY A 70 -1.70 -3.83 -5.27
CA GLY A 70 -2.85 -4.48 -5.90
C GLY A 70 -4.16 -3.71 -5.80
N TRP A 71 -4.26 -2.76 -4.86
CA TRP A 71 -5.45 -1.95 -4.66
C TRP A 71 -5.40 -0.50 -5.17
N PRO A 72 -4.29 0.25 -5.11
CA PRO A 72 -4.24 1.60 -5.67
C PRO A 72 -4.55 1.58 -7.17
N VAL A 73 -4.00 0.61 -7.91
CA VAL A 73 -4.20 0.42 -9.37
C VAL A 73 -5.69 0.28 -9.73
N ARG A 74 -6.50 -0.34 -8.86
CA ARG A 74 -7.94 -0.56 -9.10
C ARG A 74 -8.78 0.71 -8.93
N HIS A 75 -8.33 1.68 -8.13
CA HIS A 75 -9.04 2.94 -7.93
C HIS A 75 -8.88 3.92 -9.10
N HIS A 76 -7.85 3.76 -9.94
CA HIS A 76 -7.68 4.57 -11.15
C HIS A 76 -8.68 4.23 -12.27
N GLY A 77 -9.30 3.04 -12.25
CA GLY A 77 -10.21 2.58 -13.30
C GLY A 77 -11.63 3.17 -13.25
N GLY A 78 -11.97 3.92 -12.20
CA GLY A 78 -13.34 4.43 -11.97
C GLY A 78 -13.74 5.65 -12.82
N ALA A 79 -12.80 6.32 -13.49
CA ALA A 79 -13.08 7.51 -14.31
C ALA A 79 -13.51 7.15 -15.75
N ARG A 80 -14.42 6.17 -15.91
CA ARG A 80 -15.14 5.97 -17.17
C ARG A 80 -16.65 5.90 -16.93
N SER A 81 -17.19 6.95 -16.34
CA SER A 81 -18.59 7.32 -16.54
C SER A 81 -18.74 7.93 -17.93
N THR A 82 -18.71 7.08 -18.95
CA THR A 82 -19.26 7.42 -20.27
C THR A 82 -20.77 7.46 -20.12
N THR A 83 -21.35 8.67 -20.02
CA THR A 83 -22.76 8.90 -20.33
C THR A 83 -22.89 8.94 -21.85
N PRO A 84 -23.60 8.00 -22.51
CA PRO A 84 -23.94 8.15 -23.93
C PRO A 84 -25.12 9.13 -24.10
N PRO A 85 -25.20 9.85 -25.23
CA PRO A 85 -26.28 10.81 -25.54
C PRO A 85 -27.63 10.12 -25.78
#